data_AF-W9T1W5-F1
#
_entry.id   AF-W9T1W5-F1
#
_cell.length_a   1.000
_cell.length_b   1.000
_cell.length_c   1.000
_cell.angle_alpha   90.00
_cell.angle_beta   90.00
_cell.angle_gamma   90.00
#
_symmetry.space_group_name_H-M   'P 1'
#
loop_
_entity.id
_entity.type
_entity.pdbx_description
1 polymer ?
#
loop_
_entity_poly.entity_id
_entity_poly.type
_entity_poly.pdbx_seq_one_letter_code
_entity_poly.pdbx_strand_id
1 'polypeptide(L)'
;MAKLELAAEEDAELNREGEPAIYKLKSLPLLTEALSKKRLQQKFLDHGILNLLRTWLEPLPDGSLLNRAIREAILKILIDFPIDLRQEERREQMKKSGLGKVWFILQANNCILVSRSLMIEATNSG
;
A
#
# COMPACT_ATOMS: atom_id res chain seq x y z
N MET A 1 -2.75 14.04 -0.77
CA MET A 1 -1.85 13.16 0.00
C MET A 1 -1.87 13.51 1.49
N ALA A 2 -1.67 14.78 1.87
CA ALA A 2 -1.64 15.27 3.27
C ALA A 2 -2.57 14.57 4.29
N LYS A 3 -3.87 14.41 4.01
CA LYS A 3 -4.80 13.73 4.94
C LYS A 3 -4.43 12.27 5.22
N LEU A 4 -3.89 11.56 4.23
CA LEU A 4 -3.50 10.16 4.36
C LEU A 4 -2.12 10.03 5.03
N GLU A 5 -1.22 10.98 4.80
CA GLU A 5 0.08 11.04 5.49
C GLU A 5 -0.14 11.31 6.98
N LEU A 6 -1.00 12.28 7.31
CA LEU A 6 -1.39 12.57 8.69
C LEU A 6 -2.02 11.35 9.38
N ALA A 7 -2.93 10.65 8.70
CA ALA A 7 -3.51 9.41 9.25
C ALA A 7 -2.46 8.32 9.55
N ALA A 8 -1.36 8.29 8.78
CA ALA A 8 -0.25 7.36 9.03
C ALA A 8 0.51 7.74 10.30
N GLU A 9 0.78 9.03 10.47
CA GLU A 9 1.50 9.60 11.60
C GLU A 9 0.70 9.50 12.90
N GLU A 10 -0.59 9.87 12.88
CA GLU A 10 -1.47 9.77 14.06
C GLU A 10 -1.60 8.32 14.52
N ASP A 11 -1.83 7.38 13.61
CA ASP A 11 -1.87 5.97 13.99
C ASP A 11 -0.51 5.46 14.47
N ALA A 12 0.62 6.01 14.01
CA ALA A 12 1.94 5.64 14.52
C ALA A 12 2.18 6.16 15.94
N GLU A 13 1.58 7.29 16.31
CA GLU A 13 1.53 7.77 17.70
C GLU A 13 0.62 6.90 18.55
N LEU A 14 -0.61 6.61 18.10
CA LEU A 14 -1.53 5.71 18.82
C LEU A 14 -0.90 4.34 19.10
N ASN A 15 -0.22 3.74 18.12
CA ASN A 15 0.48 2.47 18.36
C ASN A 15 1.62 2.61 19.38
N ARG A 16 2.33 3.75 19.43
CA ARG A 16 3.36 4.00 20.46
C ARG A 16 2.74 4.14 21.85
N GLU A 17 1.52 4.64 21.92
CA GLU A 17 0.72 4.73 23.16
C GLU A 17 0.02 3.40 23.52
N GLY A 18 0.08 2.38 22.67
CA GLY A 18 -0.60 1.09 22.85
C GLY A 18 -2.09 1.11 22.46
N GLU A 19 -2.53 2.18 21.80
CA GLU A 19 -3.89 2.39 21.34
C GLU A 19 -4.10 1.88 19.90
N PRO A 20 -5.33 1.47 19.54
CA PRO A 20 -5.61 0.93 18.21
C PRO A 20 -5.57 2.02 17.14
N ALA A 21 -4.94 1.70 16.00
CA ALA A 21 -4.95 2.51 14.78
C ALA A 21 -6.37 2.68 14.20
N ILE A 22 -6.93 3.89 14.25
CA ILE A 22 -8.29 4.22 13.78
C ILE A 22 -8.32 5.16 12.58
N TYR A 23 -7.26 5.95 12.35
CA TYR A 23 -7.27 7.02 11.35
C TYR A 23 -7.02 6.49 9.95
N LYS A 24 -6.11 5.52 9.77
CA LYS A 24 -5.97 4.80 8.50
C LYS A 24 -7.27 4.08 8.13
N LEU A 25 -7.92 3.43 9.10
CA LEU A 25 -9.20 2.73 8.89
C LEU A 25 -10.29 3.69 8.36
N LYS A 26 -10.43 4.87 8.97
CA LYS A 26 -11.36 5.90 8.52
C LYS A 26 -11.01 6.47 7.13
N SER A 27 -9.73 6.47 6.77
CA SER A 27 -9.24 7.02 5.51
C SER A 27 -9.34 6.04 4.33
N LEU A 28 -9.44 4.74 4.59
CA LEU A 28 -9.51 3.71 3.55
C LEU A 28 -10.68 3.89 2.57
N PRO A 29 -11.95 4.13 3.00
CA PRO A 29 -13.05 4.33 2.07
C PRO A 29 -12.82 5.50 1.10
N LEU A 30 -12.30 6.61 1.62
CA LEU A 30 -11.96 7.80 0.81
C LEU A 30 -10.86 7.47 -0.20
N LEU A 31 -9.83 6.74 0.23
CA LEU A 31 -8.73 6.32 -0.64
C LEU A 31 -9.22 5.36 -1.73
N THR A 32 -10.02 4.36 -1.39
CA THR A 32 -10.60 3.41 -2.34
C THR A 32 -11.49 4.13 -3.36
N GLU A 33 -12.35 5.04 -2.91
CA GLU A 33 -13.20 5.81 -3.83
C GLU A 33 -12.36 6.69 -4.76
N ALA A 34 -11.31 7.34 -4.24
CA ALA A 34 -10.43 8.17 -5.05
C ALA A 34 -9.66 7.35 -6.08
N LEU A 35 -9.13 6.18 -5.69
CA LEU A 35 -8.41 5.27 -6.58
C LEU A 35 -9.34 4.53 -7.55
N SER A 36 -10.66 4.48 -7.32
CA SER A 36 -11.60 3.95 -8.32
C SER A 36 -11.70 4.85 -9.57
N LYS A 37 -11.37 6.15 -9.44
CA LYS A 37 -11.49 7.14 -10.52
C LYS A 37 -10.19 7.21 -11.32
N LYS A 38 -10.16 6.67 -12.55
CA LYS A 38 -8.97 6.67 -13.45
C LYS A 38 -8.21 8.01 -13.54
N ARG A 39 -8.92 9.13 -13.59
CA ARG A 39 -8.31 10.48 -13.63
C ARG A 39 -7.54 10.83 -12.36
N LEU A 40 -7.97 10.32 -11.21
CA LEU A 40 -7.28 10.52 -9.94
C LEU A 40 -6.13 9.52 -9.77
N GLN A 41 -6.26 8.30 -10.28
CA GLN A 41 -5.23 7.27 -10.22
C GLN A 41 -3.86 7.80 -10.67
N GLN A 42 -3.80 8.44 -11.84
CA GLN A 42 -2.56 9.05 -12.36
C GLN A 42 -2.00 10.09 -11.40
N LYS A 43 -2.85 11.02 -10.92
CA LYS A 43 -2.44 12.01 -9.93
C LYS A 43 -1.86 11.36 -8.67
N PHE A 44 -2.49 10.31 -8.16
CA PHE A 44 -1.98 9.60 -6.98
C PHE A 44 -0.61 8.97 -7.23
N LEU A 45 -0.39 8.36 -8.41
CA LEU A 45 0.91 7.83 -8.79
C LEU A 45 1.97 8.92 -8.85
N ASP A 46 1.66 10.06 -9.48
CA ASP A 46 2.59 11.19 -9.62
C ASP A 46 2.93 11.82 -8.27
N HIS A 47 2.04 11.73 -7.29
CA HIS A 47 2.25 12.19 -5.91
C HIS A 47 2.80 11.08 -4.99
N GLY A 48 3.26 9.95 -5.52
CA GLY A 48 3.96 8.93 -4.74
C GLY A 48 3.07 8.06 -3.86
N ILE A 49 1.82 7.78 -4.26
CA ILE A 49 0.92 6.88 -3.51
C ILE A 49 1.54 5.52 -3.20
N LEU A 50 2.41 5.00 -4.07
CA LEU A 50 3.07 3.71 -3.85
C LEU A 50 3.98 3.73 -2.61
N ASN A 51 4.65 4.85 -2.34
CA ASN A 51 5.47 5.02 -1.14
C ASN A 51 4.59 5.09 0.10
N LEU A 52 3.46 5.81 0.03
CA LEU A 52 2.53 5.90 1.15
C LEU A 52 1.92 4.52 1.48
N LEU A 53 1.47 3.78 0.46
CA LEU A 53 0.94 2.43 0.64
C LEU A 53 2.01 1.49 1.21
N ARG A 54 3.27 1.65 0.79
CA ARG A 54 4.39 0.89 1.36
C ARG A 54 4.54 1.20 2.85
N THR A 55 4.59 2.48 3.24
CA THR A 55 4.66 2.89 4.64
C THR A 55 3.48 2.36 5.47
N TRP A 56 2.27 2.34 4.92
CA TRP A 56 1.10 1.78 5.60
C TRP A 56 1.14 0.25 5.74
N LEU A 57 1.99 -0.43 4.97
CA LEU A 57 2.19 -1.88 4.98
C LEU A 57 3.47 -2.33 5.71
N GLU A 58 4.32 -1.39 6.13
CA GLU A 58 5.49 -1.70 6.94
C GLU A 58 5.11 -2.13 8.36
N PRO A 59 5.81 -3.13 8.93
CA PRO A 59 5.57 -3.53 10.32
C PRO A 59 5.71 -2.32 11.25
N LEU A 60 4.94 -2.33 12.33
CA LEU A 60 5.01 -1.28 13.33
C LEU A 60 6.40 -1.26 13.98
N PRO A 61 6.85 -0.11 14.53
CA PRO A 61 8.20 0.01 15.10
C PRO A 61 8.46 -0.92 16.30
N ASP A 62 7.40 -1.42 16.94
CA ASP A 62 7.42 -2.44 17.98
C ASP A 62 7.57 -3.89 17.43
N GLY A 63 7.66 -4.04 16.10
CA GLY A 63 7.71 -5.32 15.40
C GLY A 63 6.35 -6.00 15.27
N SER A 64 5.28 -5.39 15.78
CA SER A 64 3.94 -5.94 15.66
C SER A 64 3.41 -5.81 14.24
N LEU A 65 2.57 -6.77 13.89
CA LEU A 65 1.92 -6.81 12.60
C LEU A 65 0.81 -5.76 12.56
N LEU A 66 0.82 -4.93 11.52
CA LEU A 66 -0.28 -3.99 11.22
C LEU A 66 -1.64 -4.69 11.33
N ASN A 67 -2.62 -3.93 11.84
CA ASN A 67 -4.01 -4.35 11.95
C ASN A 67 -4.47 -5.08 10.68
N ARG A 68 -5.05 -6.28 10.87
CA ARG A 68 -5.48 -7.16 9.78
C ARG A 68 -6.42 -6.47 8.79
N ALA A 69 -7.38 -5.68 9.28
CA ALA A 69 -8.35 -4.99 8.43
C ALA A 69 -7.68 -3.95 7.52
N ILE A 70 -6.68 -3.22 8.03
CA ILE A 70 -5.89 -2.26 7.24
C ILE A 70 -5.13 -3.00 6.15
N ARG A 71 -4.47 -4.12 6.50
CA ARG A 71 -3.72 -4.94 5.54
C ARG A 71 -4.62 -5.44 4.42
N GLU A 72 -5.75 -6.06 4.75
CA GLU A 72 -6.69 -6.61 3.77
C GLU A 72 -7.23 -5.52 2.83
N ALA A 73 -7.56 -4.34 3.36
CA ALA A 73 -8.05 -3.23 2.54
C ALA A 73 -6.98 -2.66 1.60
N ILE A 74 -5.74 -2.46 2.06
CA ILE A 74 -4.66 -1.99 1.20
C ILE A 74 -4.32 -3.04 0.14
N LEU A 75 -4.26 -4.32 0.51
CA LEU A 75 -4.03 -5.39 -0.45
C LEU A 75 -5.12 -5.41 -1.53
N LYS A 76 -6.39 -5.25 -1.15
CA LYS A 76 -7.50 -5.11 -2.10
C LYS A 76 -7.32 -3.91 -3.02
N ILE A 77 -6.95 -2.74 -2.47
CA ILE A 77 -6.66 -1.55 -3.27
C ILE A 77 -5.56 -1.84 -4.31
N LEU A 78 -4.48 -2.52 -3.93
CA LEU A 78 -3.38 -2.84 -4.84
C LEU A 78 -3.79 -3.81 -5.96
N ILE A 79 -4.76 -4.68 -5.70
CA ILE A 79 -5.32 -5.62 -6.69
C ILE A 79 -6.25 -4.88 -7.66
N ASP A 80 -7.08 -3.99 -7.14
CA ASP A 80 -8.07 -3.22 -7.90
C ASP A 80 -7.45 -2.02 -8.64
N PHE A 81 -6.16 -1.72 -8.40
CA PHE A 81 -5.44 -0.58 -8.95
C PHE A 81 -4.52 -0.98 -10.11
N PRO A 82 -4.98 -0.89 -11.37
CA PRO A 82 -4.19 -1.30 -12.52
C PRO A 82 -3.05 -0.31 -12.79
N ILE A 83 -1.84 -0.67 -12.37
CA ILE A 83 -0.61 0.05 -12.71
C ILE A 83 -0.12 -0.47 -14.06
N ASP A 84 0.00 0.41 -15.07
CA ASP A 84 0.52 0.02 -16.38
C ASP A 84 2.05 -0.12 -16.34
N LEU A 85 2.52 -1.32 -15.99
CA LEU A 85 3.94 -1.67 -15.90
C LEU A 85 4.66 -1.77 -17.27
N ARG A 86 3.94 -1.56 -18.39
CA ARG A 86 4.55 -1.39 -19.72
C ARG A 86 5.22 -0.02 -19.85
N GLN A 87 4.80 0.96 -19.03
CA GLN A 87 5.46 2.24 -18.94
C GLN A 87 6.67 2.15 -18.02
N GLU A 88 7.85 2.48 -18.54
CA GLU A 88 9.10 2.36 -17.79
C GLU A 88 9.09 3.26 -16.54
N GLU A 89 8.53 4.47 -16.62
CA GLU A 89 8.38 5.36 -15.46
C GLU A 89 7.57 4.70 -14.33
N ARG A 90 6.45 4.04 -14.65
CA ARG A 90 5.59 3.38 -13.65
C ARG A 90 6.26 2.15 -13.06
N ARG A 91 6.97 1.39 -13.89
CA ARG A 91 7.80 0.26 -13.44
C ARG A 91 8.90 0.73 -12.49
N GLU A 92 9.58 1.81 -12.82
CA GLU A 92 10.65 2.36 -11.99
C GLU A 92 10.11 2.93 -10.67
N GLN A 93 8.95 3.60 -10.68
CA GLN A 93 8.23 4.03 -9.46
C GLN A 93 7.88 2.84 -8.56
N MET A 94 7.36 1.75 -9.14
CA MET A 94 7.04 0.53 -8.40
C MET A 94 8.30 -0.09 -7.77
N LYS A 95 9.41 -0.15 -8.51
CA LYS A 95 10.70 -0.63 -8.00
C LYS A 95 11.25 0.27 -6.88
N LYS A 96 11.30 1.60 -7.11
CA LYS A 96 11.80 2.60 -6.15
C LYS A 96 11.00 2.62 -4.86
N SER A 97 9.68 2.42 -4.93
CA SER A 97 8.83 2.39 -3.74
C SER A 97 9.10 1.20 -2.82
N GLY A 98 9.71 0.12 -3.32
CA GLY A 98 9.89 -1.12 -2.57
C GLY A 98 8.59 -1.84 -2.22
N LEU A 99 7.43 -1.33 -2.67
CA LEU A 99 6.10 -1.84 -2.37
C LEU A 99 5.95 -3.31 -2.76
N GLY A 100 6.56 -3.71 -3.88
CA GLY A 100 6.49 -5.10 -4.34
C GLY A 100 7.11 -6.12 -3.39
N LYS A 101 8.19 -5.75 -2.71
CA LYS A 101 8.84 -6.60 -1.71
C LYS A 101 7.97 -6.74 -0.46
N VAL A 102 7.43 -5.62 0.02
CA VAL A 102 6.55 -5.60 1.21
C VAL A 102 5.28 -6.41 0.94
N TRP A 103 4.66 -6.21 -0.22
CA TRP A 103 3.51 -7.01 -0.66
C TRP A 103 3.84 -8.50 -0.68
N PHE A 104 4.98 -8.90 -1.25
CA PHE A 104 5.36 -10.31 -1.35
C PHE A 104 5.54 -10.96 0.03
N ILE A 105 6.21 -10.26 0.95
CA ILE A 105 6.40 -10.72 2.34
C ILE A 105 5.04 -10.87 3.04
N LEU A 106 4.14 -9.91 2.86
CA LEU A 106 2.81 -9.97 3.48
C LEU A 106 1.96 -11.12 2.93
N GLN A 107 2.02 -11.39 1.62
CA GLN A 107 1.32 -12.52 0.99
C GLN A 107 1.91 -13.87 1.35
N ALA A 108 3.22 -13.96 1.62
CA ALA A 108 3.81 -15.18 2.13
C ALA A 108 3.27 -15.54 3.53
N ASN A 109 2.90 -14.52 4.32
CA ASN A 109 2.36 -14.68 5.67
C ASN A 109 0.82 -14.74 5.72
N ASN A 110 0.13 -14.12 4.76
CA ASN A 110 -1.32 -14.23 4.58
C ASN A 110 -1.58 -15.15 3.38
N CYS A 111 -1.95 -16.41 3.64
CA CYS A 111 -2.36 -17.36 2.61
C CYS A 111 -3.65 -16.87 1.91
N ILE A 112 -3.55 -15.87 1.03
CA ILE A 112 -4.63 -15.38 0.18
C ILE A 112 -4.07 -15.34 -1.24
N LEU A 113 -4.52 -16.31 -2.03
CA LEU A 113 -4.18 -16.47 -3.44
C LEU A 113 -4.62 -15.25 -4.23
N VAL A 114 -3.72 -14.29 -4.47
CA VAL A 114 -3.91 -13.28 -5.52
C VAL A 114 -2.72 -13.30 -6.47
N SER A 115 -2.98 -13.88 -7.63
CA SER A 115 -2.31 -13.68 -8.92
C SER A 115 -0.82 -13.38 -8.84
N ARG A 116 -0.04 -14.43 -8.56
CA ARG A 116 1.43 -14.51 -8.71
C ARG A 116 1.96 -13.94 -10.04
N SER A 117 1.14 -13.87 -11.09
CA SER A 117 1.60 -13.59 -12.45
C SER A 117 2.02 -12.13 -12.70
N LEU A 118 1.44 -11.14 -12.02
CA LEU A 118 1.71 -9.72 -12.34
C LEU A 118 2.96 -9.15 -11.63
N MET A 119 3.42 -9.79 -10.55
CA MET A 119 4.54 -9.28 -9.73
C MET A 119 5.85 -10.04 -9.95
N ILE A 120 5.79 -11.34 -10.32
CA ILE A 120 6.99 -12.15 -10.56
C ILE A 120 7.81 -11.61 -11.74
N GLU A 121 7.17 -11.06 -12.77
CA GLU A 121 7.85 -10.44 -13.91
C GLU A 121 8.65 -9.18 -13.51
N ALA A 122 8.16 -8.41 -12.53
CA ALA A 122 8.83 -7.21 -12.05
C ALA A 122 10.03 -7.52 -11.13
N THR A 123 10.03 -8.67 -10.44
CA THR A 123 11.09 -9.07 -9.51
C THR A 123 12.18 -9.94 -10.13
N ASN A 124 11.90 -10.66 -11.23
CA ASN A 124 12.88 -11.55 -11.91
C ASN A 124 13.70 -10.86 -13.02
N SER A 125 13.52 -9.56 -13.23
CA SER A 125 14.37 -8.78 -14.16
C SER A 125 15.54 -8.16 -13.39
N GLY A 126 16.51 -8.99 -13.03
CA GLY A 126 17.78 -8.64 -12.40
C GLY A 126 18.85 -9.64 -12.80
#